data_AF-A0A6L9QHP5-F1
#
_entry.id   AF-A0A6L9QHP5-F1
#
_cell.length_a   1.000
_cell.length_b   1.000
_cell.length_c   1.000
_cell.angle_alpha   90.00
_cell.angle_beta   90.00
_cell.angle_gamma   90.00
#
_symmetry.space_group_name_H-M   'P 1'
#
loop_
_entity.id
_entity.type
_entity.pdbx_description
1 polymer ?
#
loop_
_entity_poly.entity_id
_entity_poly.type
_entity_poly.pdbx_seq_one_letter_code
_entity_poly.pdbx_strand_id
1 'polypeptide(L)' 'MNDIGYDAAAYLAALRREFPRFGIVADPRRPVWMAVRGNDVFITATDGPLLRLRLLEVSRRRP' A
#
# COMPACT_ATOMS: atom_id res chain seq x y z
N MET A 1 13.47 21.42 -4.50
CA MET A 1 12.50 20.40 -4.95
C MET A 1 13.16 19.05 -4.81
N ASN A 2 12.96 18.35 -3.67
CA ASN A 2 13.16 16.90 -3.48
C ASN A 2 13.10 16.56 -1.99
N ASP A 3 11.92 16.17 -1.49
CA ASP A 3 11.77 15.50 -0.19
C ASP A 3 10.65 14.42 -0.21
N ILE A 4 10.38 13.86 -1.39
CA ILE A 4 9.30 12.87 -1.60
C ILE A 4 9.64 11.51 -0.93
N GLY A 5 10.90 11.30 -0.54
CA GLY A 5 11.35 10.05 0.10
C GLY A 5 10.91 9.89 1.56
N TYR A 6 10.79 10.99 2.32
CA TYR A 6 10.48 10.91 3.75
C TYR A 6 8.98 10.61 4.01
N ASP A 7 8.10 11.17 3.17
CA ASP A 7 6.64 10.97 3.30
C ASP A 7 6.22 9.55 2.88
N ALA A 8 6.74 9.04 1.77
CA ALA A 8 6.38 7.72 1.26
C ALA A 8 6.79 6.57 2.20
N ALA A 9 7.99 6.64 2.80
CA ALA A 9 8.46 5.61 3.73
C ALA A 9 7.64 5.59 5.03
N ALA A 10 7.34 6.76 5.59
CA ALA A 10 6.50 6.89 6.78
C ALA A 10 5.07 6.39 6.50
N TYR A 11 4.51 6.76 5.34
CA TYR A 11 3.19 6.32 4.93
C TYR A 11 3.12 4.80 4.70
N LEU A 12 4.16 4.24 4.08
CA LEU A 12 4.30 2.79 3.89
C LEU A 12 4.34 2.05 5.24
N ALA A 13 5.08 2.57 6.22
CA ALA A 13 5.11 2.00 7.56
C ALA A 13 3.74 2.06 8.25
N ALA A 14 3.01 3.17 8.11
CA ALA A 14 1.66 3.30 8.63
C ALA A 14 0.69 2.28 8.01
N LEU A 15 0.73 2.12 6.67
CA LEU A 15 -0.11 1.14 5.97
C LEU A 15 0.16 -0.30 6.42
N ARG A 16 1.44 -0.67 6.59
CA ARG A 16 1.80 -2.01 7.09
C ARG A 16 1.26 -2.28 8.49
N ARG A 17 1.20 -1.25 9.34
CA ARG A 17 0.60 -1.35 10.69
C ARG A 17 -0.93 -1.44 10.64
N GLU A 18 -1.57 -0.72 9.72
CA GLU A 18 -3.02 -0.73 9.55
C GLU A 18 -3.53 -2.06 8.95
N PHE A 19 -2.74 -2.67 8.06
CA PHE A 19 -3.12 -3.89 7.32
C PHE A 19 -2.07 -5.01 7.46
N PRO A 20 -1.87 -5.58 8.67
CA PRO A 20 -0.79 -6.55 8.92
C PRO A 20 -0.94 -7.88 8.18
N ARG A 21 -2.09 -8.14 7.54
CA ARG A 21 -2.36 -9.33 6.73
C ARG A 21 -1.78 -9.25 5.32
N PHE A 22 -1.29 -8.09 4.90
CA PHE A 22 -0.78 -7.85 3.56
C PHE A 22 0.69 -7.41 3.61
N GLY A 23 1.49 -7.96 2.72
CA GLY A 23 2.80 -7.38 2.41
C GLY A 23 2.61 -6.15 1.55
N ILE A 24 2.92 -4.95 2.06
CA ILE A 24 2.75 -3.70 1.30
C ILE A 24 4.10 -3.21 0.82
N VAL A 25 4.18 -2.88 -0.47
CA VAL A 25 5.40 -2.42 -1.15
C VAL A 25 5.08 -1.17 -1.97
N ALA A 26 6.01 -0.22 -1.98
CA ALA A 26 5.99 0.93 -2.86
C ALA A 26 7.26 0.91 -3.71
N ASP A 27 7.14 1.12 -5.02
CA ASP A 27 8.31 1.36 -5.87
C ASP A 27 8.67 2.85 -5.76
N PRO A 28 9.86 3.23 -5.27
CA PRO A 28 10.25 4.64 -5.19
C PRO A 28 10.57 5.25 -6.57
N ARG A 29 10.74 4.44 -7.60
CA ARG A 29 11.10 4.88 -8.96
C ARG A 29 9.88 4.98 -9.88
N ARG A 30 8.72 4.46 -9.47
CA ARG A 30 7.50 4.43 -10.26
C ARG A 30 6.31 4.77 -9.36
N PRO A 31 5.26 5.43 -9.85
CA PRO A 31 4.05 5.67 -9.05
C PRO A 31 3.25 4.36 -8.95
N VAL A 32 3.80 3.36 -8.25
CA VAL A 32 3.18 2.05 -8.10
C VAL A 32 3.31 1.58 -6.66
N TRP A 33 2.16 1.29 -6.07
CA TRP A 33 1.97 0.75 -4.74
C TRP A 33 1.24 -0.56 -4.85
N MET A 34 1.64 -1.55 -4.06
CA MET A 34 1.11 -2.91 -4.17
C MET A 34 0.87 -3.49 -2.78
N ALA A 35 -0.23 -4.24 -2.65
CA ALA A 35 -0.48 -5.14 -1.56
C ALA A 35 -0.39 -6.58 -2.06
N VAL A 36 0.39 -7.39 -1.37
CA VAL A 36 0.64 -8.80 -1.64
C VAL A 36 -0.02 -9.63 -0.54
N ARG A 37 -0.63 -10.75 -0.90
CA ARG A 37 -1.21 -11.71 0.05
C ARG A 37 -0.68 -13.10 -0.28
N GLY A 38 0.14 -13.66 0.61
CA GLY A 38 0.88 -14.89 0.27
C GLY A 38 1.90 -14.61 -0.83
N ASN A 39 1.85 -15.37 -1.93
CA ASN A 39 2.76 -15.22 -3.07
C ASN A 39 2.19 -14.37 -4.22
N ASP A 40 0.95 -13.88 -4.10
CA ASP A 40 0.25 -13.21 -5.20
C ASP A 40 0.06 -11.71 -4.95
N VAL A 41 0.25 -10.92 -6.02
CA VAL A 41 -0.15 -9.52 -6.04
C VAL A 41 -1.66 -9.46 -5.95
N PHE A 42 -2.15 -8.85 -4.87
CA PHE A 42 -3.57 -8.81 -4.56
C PHE A 42 -4.21 -7.52 -5.07
N ILE A 43 -3.60 -6.36 -4.78
CA ILE A 43 -4.07 -5.04 -5.24
C ILE A 43 -2.86 -4.21 -5.68
N THR A 44 -3.00 -3.49 -6.79
CA THR A 44 -2.08 -2.43 -7.20
C THR A 44 -2.78 -1.06 -7.18
N ALA A 45 -2.02 0.01 -7.02
CA ALA A 45 -2.49 1.39 -7.05
C ALA A 45 -1.36 2.33 -7.50
N THR A 46 -1.71 3.55 -7.91
CA THR A 46 -0.74 4.56 -8.35
C THR A 46 -0.06 5.30 -7.20
N ASP A 47 -0.67 5.26 -6.02
CA ASP A 47 -0.18 5.90 -4.80
C ASP A 47 -0.67 5.18 -3.54
N GLY A 48 -0.12 5.56 -2.38
CA GLY A 48 -0.46 4.99 -1.08
C GLY A 48 -1.92 5.22 -0.66
N PRO A 49 -2.47 6.46 -0.76
CA PRO A 49 -3.87 6.73 -0.42
C PRO A 49 -4.87 5.89 -1.22
N LEU A 50 -4.66 5.71 -2.53
CA LEU A 50 -5.51 4.87 -3.37
C LEU A 50 -5.39 3.40 -2.98
N LEU A 51 -4.19 2.92 -2.65
CA LEU A 51 -4.01 1.56 -2.14
C LEU A 51 -4.79 1.35 -0.84
N ARG A 52 -4.74 2.32 0.08
CA ARG A 52 -5.46 2.30 1.35
C ARG A 52 -6.97 2.17 1.15
N LEU A 53 -7.56 2.99 0.28
CA LEU A 53 -8.99 2.94 -0.01
C LEU A 53 -9.41 1.55 -0.51
N ARG A 54 -8.65 0.98 -1.46
CA ARG A 54 -8.91 -0.37 -1.98
C ARG A 54 -8.78 -1.45 -0.90
N LEU A 55 -7.78 -1.34 -0.01
CA LEU A 55 -7.61 -2.26 1.12
C LEU A 55 -8.75 -2.17 2.14
N LEU A 56 -9.28 -0.96 2.40
CA LEU A 56 -10.45 -0.76 3.24
C LEU A 56 -11.70 -1.39 2.63
N GLU A 57 -11.93 -1.23 1.32
CA GLU A 57 -13.06 -1.84 0.62
C GLU A 57 -13.03 -3.37 0.72
N VAL A 58 -11.87 -3.99 0.50
CA VAL A 58 -11.72 -5.44 0.67
C VAL A 58 -11.90 -5.86 2.12
N SER A 59 -11.37 -5.10 3.07
CA SER A 59 -11.46 -5.44 4.49
C SER A 59 -12.88 -5.33 5.05
N ARG A 60 -13.72 -4.46 4.45
CA ARG A 60 -15.15 -4.32 4.76
C ARG A 60 -16.01 -5.40 4.10
N ARG A 61 -15.62 -5.88 2.92
CA ARG A 61 -16.25 -7.03 2.25
C ARG A 61 -15.72 -8.33 2.87
N ARG A 62 -16.10 -8.61 4.12
CA ARG A 62 -16.06 -10.00 4.63
C ARG A 62 -17.21 -10.78 3.98
N PRO A 63 -16.97 -11.96 3.38
CA PRO A 63 -18.00 -12.99 3.37
C PRO A 63 -18.32 -13.45 4.79
#